data_AF-A0A950CZ10-F1
#
_entry.id   AF-A0A950CZ10-F1
#
_cell.length_a   1.000
_cell.length_b   1.000
_cell.length_c   1.000
_cell.angle_alpha   90.00
_cell.angle_beta   90.00
_cell.angle_gamma   90.00
#
_symmetry.space_group_name_H-M   'P 1'
#
loop_
_entity.id
_entity.type
_entity.pdbx_description
1 polymer ?
#
loop_
_entity_poly.entity_id
_entity_poly.type
_entity_poly.pdbx_seq_one_letter_code
_entity_poly.pdbx_strand_id
1 'polypeptide(L)'
;TAMLLLGINCGFGNEDCVQLPRDRLDLAKGWHHYHRPKTGIGRRAKLWPETVAALEEAIARRPRPRQPEHEPLVFLTRFGRPWATTKSFATISQATRKLLDATGLYKQGLSFYSLRHTFETVGGDASYSGGGLSIKDQVAVDYIMGHAKDDMASVYREAVFDERLENVAAHVHRWLFGS
;
A
#
# COMPACT_ATOMS: atom_id res chain seq x y z
N THR A 1 -7.35 -0.58 10.05
CA THR A 1 -7.29 -1.75 9.16
C THR A 1 -6.88 -1.38 7.75
N ALA A 2 -7.62 -0.53 7.02
CA ALA A 2 -7.32 -0.16 5.63
C ALA A 2 -5.86 0.26 5.35
N MET A 3 -5.25 1.10 6.20
CA MET A 3 -3.83 1.47 6.03
C MET A 3 -2.88 0.26 6.10
N LEU A 4 -3.12 -0.68 7.02
CA LEU A 4 -2.28 -1.88 7.15
C LEU A 4 -2.42 -2.76 5.90
N LEU A 5 -3.66 -2.92 5.41
CA LEU A 5 -3.93 -3.66 4.17
C LEU A 5 -3.26 -2.99 2.96
N LEU A 6 -3.36 -1.67 2.79
CA LEU A 6 -2.61 -0.96 1.74
C LEU A 6 -1.09 -1.17 1.84
N GLY A 7 -0.56 -1.25 3.06
CA GLY A 7 0.85 -1.53 3.32
C GLY A 7 1.29 -2.88 2.77
N ILE A 8 0.54 -3.96 3.06
CA ILE A 8 0.89 -5.33 2.65
C ILE A 8 0.37 -5.71 1.26
N ASN A 9 -0.73 -5.11 0.79
CA ASN A 9 -1.30 -5.37 -0.53
C ASN A 9 -0.55 -4.60 -1.63
N CYS A 10 -0.15 -3.35 -1.37
CA CYS A 10 0.35 -2.42 -2.41
C CYS A 10 1.69 -1.78 -2.05
N GLY A 11 2.32 -2.19 -0.95
CA GLY A 11 3.57 -1.61 -0.48
C GLY A 11 3.45 -0.17 -0.02
N PHE A 12 2.28 0.32 0.43
CA PHE A 12 2.15 1.73 0.82
C PHE A 12 3.00 2.08 2.05
N GLY A 13 3.69 3.21 1.97
CA GLY A 13 4.34 3.85 3.12
C GLY A 13 3.42 4.81 3.88
N ASN A 14 3.95 5.41 4.95
CA ASN A 14 3.21 6.38 5.76
C ASN A 14 2.72 7.56 4.92
N GLU A 15 3.61 8.15 4.13
CA GLU A 15 3.31 9.32 3.29
C GLU A 15 2.23 9.01 2.25
N ASP A 16 2.32 7.83 1.63
CA ASP A 16 1.32 7.34 0.67
C ASP A 16 -0.08 7.32 1.30
N CYS A 17 -0.20 6.77 2.51
CA CYS A 17 -1.48 6.72 3.21
C CYS A 17 -1.96 8.12 3.62
N VAL A 18 -1.07 9.00 4.06
CA VAL A 18 -1.45 10.36 4.49
C VAL A 18 -2.01 11.18 3.33
N GLN A 19 -1.41 11.04 2.16
CA GLN A 19 -1.70 11.89 0.99
C GLN A 19 -2.66 11.23 -0.02
N LEU A 20 -3.10 9.98 0.23
CA LEU A 20 -3.96 9.22 -0.68
C LEU A 20 -5.28 9.96 -0.97
N PRO A 21 -5.51 10.42 -2.21
CA PRO A 21 -6.77 11.02 -2.61
C PRO A 21 -7.79 9.94 -3.01
N ARG A 22 -9.07 10.23 -2.76
CA ARG A 22 -10.20 9.33 -3.10
C ARG A 22 -10.30 9.05 -4.60
N ASP A 23 -10.01 10.03 -5.45
CA ASP A 23 -10.09 9.90 -6.91
C ASP A 23 -9.03 8.97 -7.53
N ARG A 24 -8.02 8.56 -6.74
CA ARG A 24 -6.98 7.61 -7.16
C ARG A 24 -7.36 6.16 -6.93
N LEU A 25 -8.56 5.92 -6.42
CA LEU A 25 -9.12 4.61 -6.13
C LEU A 25 -10.29 4.33 -7.07
N ASP A 26 -10.14 3.31 -7.91
CA ASP A 26 -11.25 2.67 -8.61
C ASP A 26 -11.68 1.45 -7.77
N LEU A 27 -12.45 1.71 -6.72
CA LEU A 27 -12.88 0.66 -5.78
C LEU A 27 -13.81 -0.36 -6.44
N ALA A 28 -14.62 0.08 -7.41
CA ALA A 28 -15.50 -0.80 -8.17
C ALA A 28 -14.73 -1.87 -8.97
N LYS A 29 -13.59 -1.50 -9.55
CA LYS A 29 -12.71 -2.46 -10.25
C LYS A 29 -11.60 -3.02 -9.37
N GLY A 30 -11.47 -2.55 -8.13
CA GLY A 30 -10.42 -2.94 -7.19
C GLY A 30 -9.02 -2.53 -7.62
N TRP A 31 -8.82 -1.27 -7.99
CA TRP A 31 -7.52 -0.73 -8.41
C TRP A 31 -7.19 0.60 -7.73
N HIS A 32 -5.90 0.86 -7.52
CA HIS A 32 -5.41 2.23 -7.32
C HIS A 32 -4.44 2.62 -8.44
N HIS A 33 -4.40 3.90 -8.78
CA HIS A 33 -3.47 4.48 -9.78
C HIS A 33 -2.73 5.71 -9.20
N TYR A 34 -2.38 5.60 -7.92
CA TYR A 34 -1.77 6.66 -7.14
C TYR A 34 -0.24 6.68 -7.27
N HIS A 35 0.31 7.72 -7.87
CA HIS A 35 1.76 7.98 -7.90
C HIS A 35 2.37 7.95 -6.49
N ARG A 36 3.66 7.65 -6.40
CA ARG A 36 4.40 7.71 -5.14
C ARG A 36 4.69 9.18 -4.81
N PRO A 37 4.13 9.78 -3.75
CA PRO A 37 4.26 11.23 -3.50
C PRO A 37 5.71 11.70 -3.37
N LYS A 38 6.55 10.88 -2.72
CA LYS A 38 7.97 11.19 -2.50
C LYS A 38 8.77 11.37 -3.80
N THR A 39 8.41 10.69 -4.89
CA THR A 39 9.20 10.67 -6.14
C THR A 39 8.41 11.04 -7.39
N GLY A 40 7.08 11.18 -7.31
CA GLY A 40 6.21 11.42 -8.46
C GLY A 40 6.02 10.23 -9.41
N ILE A 41 6.72 9.11 -9.18
CA ILE A 41 6.67 7.93 -10.05
C ILE A 41 5.26 7.35 -10.04
N GLY A 42 4.67 7.23 -11.24
CA GLY A 42 3.40 6.57 -11.45
C GLY A 42 3.47 5.09 -11.06
N ARG A 43 2.48 4.63 -10.31
CA ARG A 43 2.34 3.22 -9.93
C ARG A 43 0.87 2.85 -9.89
N ARG A 44 0.61 1.55 -10.04
CA ARG A 44 -0.73 0.97 -10.02
C ARG A 44 -0.66 -0.39 -9.36
N ALA A 45 -1.70 -0.78 -8.61
CA ALA A 45 -1.81 -2.13 -8.07
C ALA A 45 -3.26 -2.56 -7.93
N LYS A 46 -3.46 -3.88 -8.02
CA LYS A 46 -4.73 -4.53 -7.77
C LYS A 46 -4.98 -4.56 -6.25
N LEU A 47 -6.14 -4.08 -5.84
CA LEU A 47 -6.62 -4.14 -4.47
C LEU A 47 -7.32 -5.48 -4.23
N TRP A 48 -7.04 -6.09 -3.09
CA TRP A 48 -7.79 -7.27 -2.63
C TRP A 48 -9.21 -6.90 -2.21
N PRO A 49 -10.17 -7.84 -2.25
CA PRO A 49 -11.54 -7.59 -1.83
C PRO A 49 -11.65 -7.01 -0.41
N GLU A 50 -10.87 -7.54 0.55
CA GLU A 50 -10.83 -7.04 1.92
C GLU A 50 -10.15 -5.66 2.04
N THR A 51 -9.19 -5.35 1.16
CA THR A 51 -8.61 -4.00 1.07
C THR A 51 -9.65 -3.01 0.56
N VAL A 52 -10.42 -3.38 -0.48
CA VAL A 52 -11.53 -2.57 -1.00
C VAL A 52 -12.57 -2.32 0.10
N ALA A 53 -13.06 -3.38 0.75
CA ALA A 53 -14.05 -3.28 1.81
C ALA A 53 -13.57 -2.39 2.96
N ALA A 54 -12.31 -2.51 3.38
CA ALA A 54 -11.74 -1.68 4.43
C ALA A 54 -11.60 -0.21 4.00
N LEU A 55 -11.31 0.07 2.72
CA LEU A 55 -11.27 1.43 2.17
C LEU A 55 -12.66 2.06 2.12
N GLU A 56 -13.67 1.31 1.66
CA GLU A 56 -15.07 1.76 1.66
C GLU A 56 -15.54 2.10 3.07
N GLU A 57 -15.26 1.24 4.07
CA GLU A 57 -15.57 1.51 5.48
C GLU A 57 -14.87 2.78 5.97
N ALA A 58 -13.58 2.94 5.66
CA ALA A 58 -12.81 4.11 6.07
C ALA A 58 -13.35 5.41 5.45
N ILE A 59 -13.77 5.38 4.18
CA ILE A 59 -14.38 6.51 3.47
C ILE A 59 -15.75 6.84 4.05
N ALA A 60 -16.59 5.83 4.31
CA ALA A 60 -17.92 6.02 4.88
C ALA A 60 -17.89 6.61 6.29
N ARG A 61 -16.89 6.24 7.11
CA ARG A 61 -16.72 6.74 8.48
C ARG A 61 -15.84 7.99 8.57
N ARG A 62 -15.36 8.49 7.43
CA ARG A 62 -14.45 9.65 7.39
C ARG A 62 -15.13 10.88 8.00
N PRO A 63 -14.51 11.56 8.98
CA PRO A 63 -15.06 12.79 9.54
C PRO A 63 -14.99 13.94 8.53
N ARG A 64 -15.80 14.98 8.75
CA ARG A 64 -15.71 16.23 7.98
C ARG A 64 -14.28 16.80 8.07
N PRO A 65 -13.65 17.21 6.96
CA PRO A 65 -12.32 17.78 7.03
C PRO A 65 -12.34 19.11 7.77
N ARG A 66 -11.26 19.40 8.48
CA ARG A 66 -11.08 20.67 9.17
C ARG A 66 -10.75 21.82 8.23
N GLN A 67 -10.14 21.51 7.09
CA GLN A 67 -9.77 22.47 6.05
C GLN A 67 -10.21 21.92 4.69
N PRO A 68 -10.67 22.77 3.75
CA PRO A 68 -11.12 22.34 2.43
C PRO A 68 -10.08 21.52 1.65
N GLU A 69 -8.80 21.83 1.81
CA GLU A 69 -7.68 21.10 1.16
C GLU A 69 -7.57 19.62 1.53
N HIS A 70 -8.13 19.21 2.67
CA HIS A 70 -8.16 17.82 3.11
C HIS A 70 -9.40 17.07 2.62
N GLU A 71 -10.30 17.74 1.91
CA GLU A 71 -11.49 17.11 1.36
C GLU A 71 -11.17 15.90 0.46
N PRO A 72 -10.20 15.93 -0.46
CA PRO A 72 -9.94 14.78 -1.31
C PRO A 72 -9.36 13.57 -0.58
N LEU A 73 -8.77 13.72 0.61
CA LEU A 73 -8.02 12.65 1.29
C LEU A 73 -8.93 11.53 1.82
N VAL A 74 -8.49 10.28 1.64
CA VAL A 74 -9.17 9.08 2.16
C VAL A 74 -9.14 9.05 3.69
N PHE A 75 -7.96 9.30 4.28
CA PHE A 75 -7.75 9.10 5.71
C PHE A 75 -7.62 10.41 6.47
N LEU A 76 -8.55 10.64 7.39
CA LEU A 76 -8.49 11.71 8.37
C LEU A 76 -8.55 11.14 9.79
N THR A 77 -7.94 11.87 10.72
CA THR A 77 -8.12 11.66 12.16
C THR A 77 -9.53 12.09 12.58
N ARG A 78 -9.96 11.68 13.78
CA ARG A 78 -11.24 12.12 14.39
C ARG A 78 -11.43 13.65 14.46
N PHE A 79 -10.35 14.43 14.30
CA PHE A 79 -10.37 15.89 14.30
C PHE A 79 -10.44 16.51 12.89
N GLY A 80 -10.68 15.70 11.85
CA GLY A 80 -10.74 16.17 10.46
C GLY A 80 -9.39 16.59 9.88
N ARG A 81 -8.28 16.15 10.48
CA ARG A 81 -6.89 16.45 10.03
C ARG A 81 -6.23 15.21 9.44
N PRO A 82 -5.28 15.34 8.50
CA PRO A 82 -4.50 14.21 8.00
C PRO A 82 -3.76 13.48 9.13
N TRP A 83 -3.38 12.23 8.88
CA TRP A 83 -2.54 11.43 9.79
C TRP A 83 -1.06 11.86 9.74
N ALA A 84 -0.81 13.16 9.82
CA ALA A 84 0.51 13.77 9.81
C ALA A 84 0.58 14.96 10.77
N THR A 85 1.81 15.31 11.14
CA THR A 85 2.13 16.59 11.77
C THR A 85 2.78 17.51 10.73
N THR A 86 2.91 18.80 11.04
CA THR A 86 3.60 19.76 10.18
C THR A 86 5.06 19.41 9.88
N LYS A 87 5.67 18.50 10.66
CA LYS A 87 7.08 18.12 10.55
C LYS A 87 7.30 16.66 10.16
N SER A 88 6.26 15.82 10.16
CA SER A 88 6.45 14.38 10.06
C SER A 88 5.17 13.59 9.73
N PHE A 89 5.34 12.51 8.96
CA PHE A 89 4.34 11.47 8.70
C PHE A 89 4.36 10.32 9.74
N ALA A 90 5.08 10.49 10.86
CA ALA A 90 5.27 9.43 11.87
C ALA A 90 4.01 9.07 12.67
N THR A 91 2.91 9.82 12.54
CA THR A 91 1.65 9.58 13.27
C THR A 91 1.08 8.19 12.99
N ILE A 92 1.20 7.69 11.76
CA ILE A 92 0.81 6.31 11.43
C ILE A 92 1.77 5.33 12.11
N SER A 93 3.09 5.54 12.05
CA SER A 93 4.07 4.70 12.77
C SER A 93 3.81 4.66 14.29
N GLN A 94 3.45 5.77 14.91
CA GLN A 94 3.13 5.85 16.34
C GLN A 94 1.84 5.09 16.67
N ALA A 95 0.81 5.21 15.82
CA ALA A 95 -0.44 4.45 15.99
C ALA A 95 -0.20 2.95 15.83
N THR A 96 0.59 2.55 14.84
CA THR A 96 1.00 1.15 14.63
C THR A 96 1.83 0.64 15.81
N ARG A 97 2.73 1.46 16.37
CA ARG A 97 3.49 1.09 17.57
C ARG A 97 2.57 0.76 18.75
N LYS A 98 1.60 1.62 19.04
CA LYS A 98 0.60 1.37 20.09
C LYS A 98 -0.18 0.08 19.86
N LEU A 99 -0.55 -0.20 18.61
CA LEU A 99 -1.22 -1.46 18.25
C LEU A 99 -0.32 -2.67 18.51
N LEU A 100 0.95 -2.63 18.08
CA LEU A 100 1.92 -3.71 18.29
C LEU A 100 2.19 -3.98 19.78
N ASP A 101 2.29 -2.93 20.59
CA ASP A 101 2.43 -3.08 22.05
C ASP A 101 1.18 -3.73 22.65
N ALA A 102 -0.02 -3.28 22.24
CA ALA A 102 -1.30 -3.79 22.75
C ALA A 102 -1.57 -5.25 22.37
N THR A 103 -1.07 -5.73 21.23
CA THR A 103 -1.21 -7.12 20.80
C THR A 103 -0.05 -8.02 21.25
N GLY A 104 0.95 -7.46 21.94
CA GLY A 104 2.16 -8.20 22.34
C GLY A 104 3.07 -8.60 21.17
N LEU A 105 2.90 -7.98 20.00
CA LEU A 105 3.67 -8.28 18.79
C LEU A 105 4.89 -7.38 18.59
N TYR A 106 5.08 -6.38 19.47
CA TYR A 106 6.19 -5.43 19.31
C TYR A 106 7.56 -6.13 19.30
N LYS A 107 8.37 -5.76 18.31
CA LYS A 107 9.78 -6.12 18.17
C LYS A 107 10.55 -4.90 17.69
N GLN A 108 11.82 -4.79 18.08
CA GLN A 108 12.69 -3.72 17.57
C GLN A 108 12.74 -3.78 16.04
N GLY A 109 12.57 -2.63 15.38
CA GLY A 109 12.51 -2.53 13.92
C GLY A 109 11.13 -2.81 13.29
N LEU A 110 10.17 -3.35 14.04
CA LEU A 110 8.81 -3.58 13.54
C LEU A 110 7.98 -2.28 13.61
N SER A 111 7.52 -1.82 12.46
CA SER A 111 6.73 -0.60 12.31
C SER A 111 5.75 -0.72 11.14
N PHE A 112 4.97 0.34 10.87
CA PHE A 112 4.12 0.38 9.68
C PHE A 112 4.90 0.15 8.38
N TYR A 113 6.11 0.70 8.29
CA TYR A 113 6.94 0.59 7.08
C TYR A 113 7.44 -0.84 6.85
N SER A 114 7.43 -1.70 7.87
CA SER A 114 7.77 -3.11 7.73
C SER A 114 6.83 -3.84 6.78
N LEU A 115 5.55 -3.43 6.69
CA LEU A 115 4.58 -4.02 5.74
C LEU A 115 5.02 -3.85 4.28
N ARG A 116 5.59 -2.68 3.95
CA ARG A 116 6.14 -2.40 2.63
C ARG A 116 7.34 -3.31 2.31
N HIS A 117 8.23 -3.53 3.29
CA HIS A 117 9.35 -4.46 3.12
C HIS A 117 8.89 -5.90 2.98
N THR A 118 7.85 -6.30 3.72
CA THR A 118 7.23 -7.61 3.57
C THR A 118 6.62 -7.78 2.18
N PHE A 119 5.89 -6.79 1.66
CA PHE A 119 5.37 -6.82 0.30
C PHE A 119 6.49 -6.98 -0.74
N GLU A 120 7.57 -6.19 -0.63
CA GLU A 120 8.73 -6.28 -1.53
C GLU A 120 9.35 -7.68 -1.52
N THR A 121 9.56 -8.21 -0.32
CA THR A 121 10.21 -9.51 -0.13
C THR A 121 9.32 -10.64 -0.66
N VAL A 122 8.07 -10.71 -0.21
CA VAL A 122 7.15 -11.79 -0.58
C VAL A 122 6.78 -11.69 -2.06
N GLY A 123 6.47 -10.50 -2.57
CA GLY A 123 6.12 -10.31 -3.97
C GLY A 123 7.27 -10.60 -4.93
N GLY A 124 8.52 -10.39 -4.49
CA GLY A 124 9.73 -10.65 -5.30
C GLY A 124 10.30 -12.06 -5.13
N ASP A 125 9.85 -12.84 -4.15
CA ASP A 125 10.42 -14.14 -3.83
C ASP A 125 9.64 -15.31 -4.45
N ALA A 126 10.29 -15.94 -5.42
CA ALA A 126 9.79 -17.11 -6.12
C ALA A 126 9.59 -18.35 -5.22
N SER A 127 10.31 -18.45 -4.09
CA SER A 127 10.41 -19.66 -3.29
C SER A 127 9.22 -19.91 -2.36
N TYR A 128 8.41 -18.88 -2.06
CA TYR A 128 7.21 -19.00 -1.22
C TYR A 128 5.98 -19.55 -1.95
N SER A 129 6.12 -20.00 -3.19
CA SER A 129 5.04 -20.58 -3.99
C SER A 129 4.72 -22.02 -3.57
N GLY A 130 4.01 -22.19 -2.45
CA GLY A 130 3.44 -23.47 -1.99
C GLY A 130 2.34 -24.06 -2.90
N GLY A 131 2.34 -23.74 -4.18
CA GLY A 131 1.31 -24.15 -5.14
C GLY A 131 1.67 -23.75 -6.57
N GLY A 132 2.61 -24.50 -7.17
CA GLY A 132 2.76 -24.71 -8.63
C GLY A 132 3.09 -23.53 -9.54
N LEU A 133 2.99 -22.27 -9.09
CA LEU A 133 3.29 -21.09 -9.90
C LEU A 133 4.19 -20.14 -9.10
N SER A 134 5.49 -20.29 -9.32
CA SER A 134 6.53 -19.41 -8.81
C SER A 134 6.60 -18.16 -9.69
N ILE A 135 6.08 -17.03 -9.20
CA ILE A 135 6.11 -15.76 -9.93
C ILE A 135 7.18 -14.89 -9.28
N LYS A 136 8.42 -14.99 -9.77
CA LYS A 136 9.43 -13.97 -9.51
C LYS A 136 9.23 -12.82 -10.48
N ASP A 137 8.39 -11.87 -10.12
CA ASP A 137 8.13 -10.69 -10.95
C ASP A 137 8.57 -9.40 -10.27
N GLN A 138 9.90 -9.28 -10.08
CA GLN A 138 10.48 -8.08 -9.48
C GLN A 138 10.16 -6.81 -10.28
N VAL A 139 9.96 -6.90 -11.60
CA VAL A 139 9.58 -5.75 -12.43
C VAL A 139 8.19 -5.25 -12.07
N ALA A 140 7.21 -6.15 -11.91
CA ALA A 140 5.87 -5.79 -11.47
C ALA A 140 5.86 -5.30 -10.02
N VAL A 141 6.64 -5.90 -9.13
CA VAL A 141 6.81 -5.44 -7.75
C VAL A 141 7.38 -4.02 -7.71
N ASP A 142 8.47 -3.76 -8.43
CA ASP A 142 9.11 -2.44 -8.51
C ASP A 142 8.11 -1.40 -9.05
N TYR A 143 7.33 -1.76 -10.07
CA TYR A 143 6.27 -0.91 -10.61
C TYR A 143 5.17 -0.61 -9.57
N ILE A 144 4.66 -1.63 -8.87
CA ILE A 144 3.67 -1.46 -7.78
C ILE A 144 4.21 -0.56 -6.68
N MET A 145 5.49 -0.70 -6.34
CA MET A 145 6.12 0.07 -5.26
C MET A 145 6.51 1.49 -5.69
N GLY A 146 6.48 1.80 -6.99
CA GLY A 146 6.98 3.05 -7.55
C GLY A 146 8.50 3.19 -7.38
N HIS A 147 9.23 2.08 -7.50
CA HIS A 147 10.68 2.05 -7.56
C HIS A 147 11.13 2.27 -9.01
N ALA A 148 12.03 3.23 -9.24
CA ALA A 148 12.75 3.36 -10.50
C ALA A 148 14.14 2.74 -10.32
N LYS A 149 14.61 2.01 -11.33
CA LYS A 149 16.02 1.62 -11.47
C LYS A 149 16.60 2.44 -12.61
N ASP A 150 17.76 3.04 -12.39
CA ASP A 150 18.58 3.65 -13.45
C ASP A 150 19.27 2.54 -14.26
N ASP A 151 18.49 1.64 -14.86
CA ASP A 151 19.00 0.61 -15.76
C ASP A 151 18.48 0.80 -17.19
N MET A 152 19.32 0.48 -18.18
CA MET A 152 18.96 0.54 -19.60
C MET A 152 17.70 -0.27 -19.93
N ALA A 153 17.38 -1.29 -19.13
CA ALA A 153 16.21 -2.14 -19.34
C ALA A 153 14.88 -1.44 -18.98
N SER A 154 14.89 -0.41 -18.13
CA SER A 154 13.74 0.47 -17.88
C SER A 154 13.33 1.28 -19.11
N VAL A 155 14.29 1.61 -19.99
CA VAL A 155 14.07 2.40 -21.21
C VAL A 155 13.38 1.60 -22.31
N TYR A 156 13.49 0.26 -22.30
CA TYR A 156 12.88 -0.63 -23.31
C TYR A 156 11.51 -1.21 -22.92
N ARG A 157 11.05 -1.02 -21.67
CA ARG A 157 9.75 -1.56 -21.24
C ARG A 157 8.64 -0.56 -21.54
N GLU A 158 7.96 -0.75 -22.66
CA GLU A 158 6.84 0.10 -23.08
C GLU A 158 5.62 0.01 -22.14
N ALA A 159 5.43 -1.12 -21.43
CA ALA A 159 4.37 -1.26 -20.42
C ALA A 159 4.62 -2.41 -19.42
N VAL A 160 4.06 -2.28 -18.21
CA VAL A 160 3.80 -3.41 -17.30
C VAL A 160 2.31 -3.70 -17.36
N PHE A 161 1.93 -4.86 -17.88
CA PHE A 161 0.53 -5.25 -18.07
C PHE A 161 -0.16 -5.56 -16.74
N ASP A 162 -1.47 -5.28 -16.67
CA ASP A 162 -2.30 -5.46 -15.47
C ASP A 162 -2.26 -6.89 -14.92
N GLU A 163 -2.23 -7.91 -15.79
CA GLU A 163 -2.14 -9.32 -15.39
C GLU A 163 -0.94 -9.60 -14.48
N ARG A 164 0.21 -8.94 -14.74
CA ARG A 164 1.41 -9.08 -13.90
C ARG A 164 1.19 -8.49 -12.50
N LEU A 165 0.48 -7.37 -12.42
CA LEU A 165 0.15 -6.70 -11.16
C LEU A 165 -0.88 -7.51 -10.35
N GLU A 166 -1.86 -8.10 -11.04
CA GLU A 166 -2.85 -9.01 -10.45
C GLU A 166 -2.20 -10.27 -9.90
N ASN A 167 -1.27 -10.84 -10.65
CA ASN A 167 -0.50 -12.01 -10.23
C ASN A 167 0.33 -11.75 -8.97
N VAL A 168 1.01 -10.59 -8.87
CA VAL A 168 1.74 -10.20 -7.65
C VAL A 168 0.76 -10.04 -6.48
N ALA A 169 -0.36 -9.36 -6.68
CA ALA A 169 -1.37 -9.19 -5.64
C ALA A 169 -1.92 -10.55 -5.15
N ALA A 170 -2.25 -11.45 -6.07
CA ALA A 170 -2.75 -12.79 -5.74
C ALA A 170 -1.70 -13.65 -5.03
N HIS A 171 -0.43 -13.54 -5.42
CA HIS A 171 0.67 -14.23 -4.77
C HIS A 171 0.83 -13.83 -3.30
N VAL A 172 0.93 -12.52 -3.03
CA VAL A 172 1.07 -12.00 -1.65
C VAL A 172 -0.18 -12.31 -0.82
N HIS A 173 -1.37 -12.23 -1.43
CA HIS A 173 -2.62 -12.63 -0.76
C HIS A 173 -2.61 -14.10 -0.35
N ARG A 174 -2.23 -15.00 -1.25
CA ARG A 174 -2.15 -16.44 -0.96
C ARG A 174 -1.13 -16.73 0.13
N TRP A 175 0.01 -16.04 0.14
CA TRP A 175 0.98 -16.16 1.23
C TRP A 175 0.41 -15.71 2.58
N LEU A 176 -0.41 -14.64 2.61
CA LEU A 176 -0.95 -14.09 3.85
C LEU A 176 -2.17 -14.85 4.38
N PHE A 177 -3.07 -15.28 3.50
CA PHE A 177 -4.39 -15.86 3.85
C PHE A 177 -4.57 -17.31 3.42
N GLY A 178 -3.69 -17.85 2.57
CA GLY A 178 -3.73 -19.24 2.14
C GLY A 178 -3.30 -20.15 3.28
N SER A 179 -4.29 -20.72 3.97
CA SER A 179 -4.15 -21.85 4.87
C SER A 179 -4.62 -23.11 4.15
#